data_AF-A0A833W154-F1
#
_entry.id   AF-A0A833W154-F1
#
_cell.length_a   1.000
_cell.length_b   1.000
_cell.length_c   1.000
_cell.angle_alpha   90.00
_cell.angle_beta   90.00
_cell.angle_gamma   90.00
#
_symmetry.space_group_name_H-M   'P 1'
#
loop_
_entity.id
_entity.type
_entity.pdbx_description
1 polymer ?
#
loop_
_entity_poly.entity_id
_entity_poly.type
_entity_poly.pdbx_seq_one_letter_code
_entity_poly.pdbx_strand_id
1 'polypeptide(L)'
;MEKRMLIFSCAVSFISFISTNSEIDTSRPELSCSGRAHYNVTLAAYYPVFDSDNESDYLDARMKKLRTLQDYIDERAEFVTVSMDLDSGIPYGTKLCIPELNEKFLRKIPLEHYTTKTTSHMVNNKLTVKIANYANSNALRVK
;
A
#
# COMPACT_ATOMS: atom_id res chain seq x y z
N MET A 1 54.14 54.77 -6.03
CA MET A 1 53.78 54.92 -4.60
C MET A 1 52.32 55.38 -4.58
N GLU A 2 51.50 54.90 -3.62
CA GLU A 2 50.01 54.89 -3.61
C GLU A 2 49.41 53.68 -4.35
N LYS A 3 48.51 52.84 -3.81
CA LYS A 3 47.71 52.83 -2.58
C LYS A 3 47.64 51.40 -2.03
N ARG A 4 47.96 51.25 -0.75
CA ARG A 4 47.52 50.13 0.08
C ARG A 4 46.00 50.21 0.25
N MET A 5 45.42 49.09 0.69
CA MET A 5 44.05 48.94 1.18
C MET A 5 43.05 48.54 0.09
N LEU A 6 42.74 47.24 0.06
CA LEU A 6 41.37 46.74 0.25
C LEU A 6 41.41 45.19 0.36
N ILE A 7 41.24 44.73 1.60
CA ILE A 7 40.41 43.58 1.97
C ILE A 7 40.95 42.18 1.56
N PHE A 8 41.97 41.73 2.29
CA PHE A 8 42.20 40.31 2.60
C PHE A 8 41.21 39.85 3.68
N SER A 9 39.90 39.91 3.40
CA SER A 9 38.85 39.54 4.35
C SER A 9 37.66 38.91 3.63
N CYS A 10 37.91 37.80 2.94
CA CYS A 10 36.86 36.87 2.52
C CYS A 10 37.24 35.42 2.86
N ALA A 11 38.19 35.25 3.78
CA ALA A 11 38.39 34.01 4.50
C ALA A 11 37.63 34.16 5.83
N VAL A 12 36.84 33.15 6.17
CA VAL A 12 36.07 33.04 7.43
C VAL A 12 34.77 33.86 7.48
N SER A 13 33.79 33.46 6.68
CA SER A 13 32.36 33.56 7.05
C SER A 13 31.54 32.72 6.07
N PHE A 14 30.58 31.94 6.56
CA PHE A 14 29.56 31.21 5.80
C PHE A 14 29.88 29.80 5.24
N ILE A 15 30.62 28.97 5.98
CA ILE A 15 30.36 27.50 5.91
C ILE A 15 30.01 27.00 7.31
N SER A 16 28.98 27.61 7.89
CA SER A 16 28.14 26.97 8.89
C SER A 16 26.95 26.39 8.14
N PHE A 17 27.19 25.42 7.24
CA PHE A 17 26.08 24.67 6.67
C PHE A 17 25.54 23.79 7.79
N ILE A 18 24.43 24.28 8.33
CA ILE A 18 23.64 23.73 9.41
C ILE A 18 23.44 22.23 9.15
N SER A 19 23.88 21.39 10.08
CA SER A 19 23.40 20.03 10.19
C SER A 19 21.88 20.12 10.40
N THR A 20 21.12 19.89 9.34
CA THR A 20 19.69 19.65 9.48
C THR A 20 19.54 18.30 10.16
N ASN A 21 19.44 18.31 11.49
CA ASN A 21 18.75 17.25 12.19
C ASN A 21 17.31 17.29 11.66
N SER A 22 16.98 16.44 10.70
CA SER A 22 15.58 16.11 10.51
C SER A 22 15.19 15.40 11.79
N GLU A 23 14.48 16.10 12.68
CA GLU A 23 13.67 15.43 13.68
C GLU A 23 12.75 14.52 12.88
N ILE A 24 13.09 13.23 12.87
CA ILE A 24 12.17 12.18 12.48
C ILE A 24 11.03 12.33 13.48
N ASP A 25 9.93 12.91 13.02
CA ASP A 25 8.70 12.97 13.81
C ASP A 25 8.39 11.55 14.27
N THR A 26 8.55 11.33 15.57
CA THR A 26 8.30 10.06 16.24
C THR A 26 6.80 9.87 16.53
N SER A 27 5.95 10.68 15.90
CA SER A 27 4.53 10.36 15.79
C SER A 27 4.41 8.99 15.13
N ARG A 28 4.00 7.98 15.90
CA ARG A 28 3.67 6.67 15.36
C ARG A 28 2.75 6.89 14.15
N PRO A 29 3.04 6.33 12.98
CA PRO A 29 2.14 6.47 11.84
C PRO A 29 0.77 6.01 12.32
N GLU A 30 -0.23 6.88 12.23
CA GLU A 30 -1.55 6.63 12.80
C GLU A 30 -2.18 5.45 12.05
N LEU A 31 -2.01 4.21 12.51
CA LEU A 31 -2.42 2.99 11.80
C LEU A 31 -3.95 2.81 11.71
N SER A 32 -4.69 3.74 12.33
CA SER A 32 -6.15 3.80 12.34
C SER A 32 -6.71 3.93 10.92
N CYS A 33 -7.91 3.37 10.76
CA CYS A 33 -8.72 3.51 9.57
C CYS A 33 -9.85 4.52 9.81
N SER A 34 -10.17 5.31 8.80
CA SER A 34 -11.30 6.26 8.81
C SER A 34 -12.27 5.95 7.66
N GLY A 35 -13.52 6.43 7.79
CA GLY A 35 -14.57 6.23 6.80
C GLY A 35 -15.65 5.24 7.23
N ARG A 36 -16.40 4.71 6.26
CA ARG A 36 -17.50 3.77 6.51
C ARG A 36 -16.95 2.39 6.87
N ALA A 37 -17.21 1.95 8.09
CA ALA A 37 -16.85 0.61 8.53
C ALA A 37 -17.79 -0.44 7.92
N HIS A 38 -17.20 -1.54 7.45
CA HIS A 38 -17.92 -2.73 7.04
C HIS A 38 -17.63 -3.84 8.05
N TYR A 39 -18.66 -4.26 8.78
CA TYR A 39 -18.59 -5.37 9.74
C TYR A 39 -19.00 -6.68 9.06
N ASN A 40 -18.66 -7.83 9.66
CA ASN A 40 -18.92 -9.15 9.08
C ASN A 40 -18.24 -9.35 7.72
N VAL A 41 -16.92 -9.19 7.72
CA VAL A 41 -16.04 -9.49 6.60
C VAL A 41 -15.21 -10.76 6.88
N THR A 42 -15.03 -11.60 5.88
CA THR A 42 -14.02 -12.67 5.90
C THR A 42 -12.85 -12.20 5.06
N LEU A 43 -11.66 -12.19 5.66
CA LEU A 43 -10.44 -11.88 4.94
C LEU A 43 -9.74 -13.17 4.54
N ALA A 44 -9.31 -13.26 3.28
CA ALA A 44 -8.48 -14.33 2.78
C ALA A 44 -7.30 -13.77 1.99
N ALA A 45 -6.19 -14.51 1.95
CA ALA A 45 -5.15 -14.29 0.97
C ALA A 45 -5.39 -15.21 -0.23
N TYR A 46 -5.04 -14.76 -1.43
CA TYR A 46 -4.94 -15.63 -2.60
C TYR A 46 -3.66 -15.31 -3.35
N TYR A 47 -3.21 -16.24 -4.20
CA TYR A 47 -1.96 -16.13 -4.92
C TYR A 47 -2.25 -16.12 -6.42
N PRO A 48 -2.14 -14.97 -7.12
CA PRO A 48 -2.32 -14.91 -8.56
C PRO A 48 -1.31 -15.82 -9.28
N VAL A 49 -1.78 -16.53 -10.29
CA VAL A 49 -0.95 -17.40 -11.14
C VAL A 49 -0.77 -16.68 -12.48
N PHE A 50 0.30 -15.89 -12.59
CA PHE A 50 0.53 -14.98 -13.72
C PHE A 50 0.87 -15.70 -15.04
N ASP A 51 1.25 -16.96 -14.97
CA ASP A 51 1.54 -17.87 -16.09
C ASP A 51 0.35 -18.80 -16.41
N SER A 52 -0.80 -18.59 -15.78
CA SER A 52 -2.02 -19.36 -16.07
C SER A 52 -2.59 -19.00 -17.45
N ASP A 53 -3.11 -20.01 -18.14
CA ASP A 53 -3.93 -19.81 -19.34
C ASP A 53 -5.28 -19.15 -19.01
N ASN A 54 -5.69 -19.17 -17.74
CA ASN A 54 -6.91 -18.55 -17.27
C ASN A 54 -6.66 -17.12 -16.75
N GLU A 55 -7.05 -16.14 -17.56
CA GLU A 55 -6.96 -14.71 -17.25
C GLU A 55 -7.56 -14.32 -15.90
N SER A 56 -8.57 -15.05 -15.41
CA SER A 56 -9.21 -14.74 -14.12
C SER A 56 -8.28 -14.93 -12.91
N ASP A 57 -7.17 -15.65 -13.10
CA ASP A 57 -6.21 -15.93 -12.04
C ASP A 57 -5.28 -14.75 -11.77
N TYR A 58 -5.13 -13.83 -12.72
CA TYR A 58 -4.16 -12.74 -12.64
C TYR A 58 -4.64 -11.38 -13.17
N LEU A 59 -5.87 -11.30 -13.72
CA LEU A 59 -6.49 -10.05 -14.17
C LEU A 59 -7.72 -9.69 -13.34
N ASP A 60 -7.94 -8.38 -13.20
CA ASP A 60 -9.17 -7.81 -12.68
C ASP A 60 -10.30 -7.83 -13.74
N ALA A 61 -11.51 -7.44 -13.34
CA ALA A 61 -12.67 -7.37 -14.22
C ALA A 61 -12.59 -6.31 -15.34
N ARG A 62 -11.56 -5.47 -15.34
CA ARG A 62 -11.22 -4.52 -16.41
C ARG A 62 -9.96 -4.94 -17.17
N MET A 63 -9.57 -6.22 -17.09
CA MET A 63 -8.41 -6.79 -17.78
C MET A 63 -7.06 -6.18 -17.38
N LYS A 64 -6.96 -5.61 -16.17
CA LYS A 64 -5.69 -5.09 -15.63
C LYS A 64 -5.04 -6.15 -14.74
N LYS A 65 -3.71 -6.22 -14.80
CA LYS A 65 -2.94 -7.09 -13.90
C LYS A 65 -3.15 -6.70 -12.44
N LEU A 66 -3.32 -7.72 -11.61
CA LEU A 66 -3.43 -7.57 -10.17
C LEU A 66 -2.09 -7.12 -9.58
N ARG A 67 -2.14 -6.23 -8.58
CA ARG A 67 -0.97 -5.79 -7.80
C ARG A 67 -0.95 -6.52 -6.48
N THR A 68 0.09 -7.30 -6.22
CA THR A 68 0.19 -8.08 -4.99
C THR A 68 0.69 -7.24 -3.82
N LEU A 69 0.50 -7.74 -2.60
CA LEU A 69 1.11 -7.14 -1.42
C LEU A 69 2.65 -7.10 -1.52
N GLN A 70 3.25 -8.14 -2.10
CA GLN A 70 4.70 -8.17 -2.29
C GLN A 70 5.15 -7.08 -3.27
N ASP A 71 4.41 -6.83 -4.34
CA ASP A 71 4.73 -5.75 -5.28
C ASP A 71 4.72 -4.38 -4.60
N TYR A 72 3.81 -4.16 -3.65
CA TYR A 72 3.79 -2.93 -2.85
C TYR A 72 4.97 -2.86 -1.87
N ILE A 73 5.29 -3.96 -1.18
CA ILE A 73 6.42 -4.03 -0.23
C ILE A 73 7.76 -3.81 -0.97
N ASP A 74 7.89 -4.34 -2.18
CA ASP A 74 9.05 -4.18 -3.06
C ASP A 74 9.05 -2.82 -3.80
N GLU A 75 8.11 -1.92 -3.50
CA GLU A 75 7.95 -0.60 -4.15
C GLU A 75 7.74 -0.65 -5.67
N ARG A 76 7.25 -1.78 -6.19
CA ARG A 76 6.90 -1.99 -7.60
C ARG A 76 5.44 -1.62 -7.93
N ALA A 77 4.64 -1.34 -6.91
CA ALA A 77 3.24 -0.97 -7.04
C ALA A 77 2.86 0.09 -6.00
N GLU A 78 1.97 1.01 -6.39
CA GLU A 78 1.47 2.09 -5.51
C GLU A 78 0.38 1.63 -4.54
N PHE A 79 -0.29 0.51 -4.84
CA PHE A 79 -1.37 -0.06 -4.05
C PHE A 79 -1.49 -1.57 -4.25
N VAL A 80 -2.14 -2.22 -3.30
CA VAL A 80 -2.46 -3.64 -3.33
C VAL A 80 -3.88 -3.84 -3.82
N THR A 81 -4.03 -4.78 -4.76
CA THR A 81 -5.32 -5.15 -5.30
C THR A 81 -6.07 -6.09 -4.36
N VAL A 82 -7.34 -5.74 -4.12
CA VAL A 82 -8.26 -6.53 -3.31
C VAL A 82 -9.53 -6.86 -4.09
N SER A 83 -9.86 -8.14 -4.18
CA SER A 83 -11.13 -8.58 -4.74
C SER A 83 -12.17 -8.76 -3.64
N MET A 84 -13.43 -8.44 -3.94
CA MET A 84 -14.56 -8.70 -3.05
C MET A 84 -15.78 -9.07 -3.89
N ASP A 85 -16.89 -9.34 -3.23
CA ASP A 85 -18.16 -9.65 -3.89
C ASP A 85 -18.63 -8.48 -4.77
N LEU A 86 -19.12 -8.80 -5.96
CA LEU A 86 -19.75 -7.88 -6.91
C LEU A 86 -21.02 -7.24 -6.32
N ASP A 87 -21.76 -7.98 -5.50
CA ASP A 87 -23.02 -7.54 -4.89
C ASP A 87 -22.81 -6.75 -3.59
N SER A 88 -21.55 -6.47 -3.22
CA SER A 88 -21.20 -5.68 -2.03
C SER A 88 -21.65 -4.22 -2.08
N GLY A 89 -21.99 -3.71 -3.28
CA GLY A 89 -22.31 -2.30 -3.51
C GLY A 89 -21.10 -1.36 -3.37
N ILE A 90 -19.87 -1.90 -3.27
CA ILE A 90 -18.64 -1.13 -3.18
C ILE A 90 -18.10 -0.87 -4.60
N PRO A 91 -17.94 0.40 -5.02
CA PRO A 91 -17.45 0.71 -6.36
C PRO A 91 -16.03 0.21 -6.63
N TYR A 92 -15.75 -0.19 -7.86
CA TYR A 92 -14.39 -0.45 -8.34
C TYR A 92 -13.48 0.79 -8.13
N GLY A 93 -12.25 0.56 -7.66
CA GLY A 93 -11.28 1.61 -7.31
C GLY A 93 -11.51 2.21 -5.92
N THR A 94 -12.46 1.70 -5.12
CA THR A 94 -12.65 2.17 -3.75
C THR A 94 -11.43 1.87 -2.90
N LYS A 95 -10.92 2.89 -2.21
CA LYS A 95 -9.83 2.74 -1.24
C LYS A 95 -10.34 2.05 0.02
N LEU A 96 -9.60 1.05 0.48
CA LEU A 96 -9.93 0.25 1.65
C LEU A 96 -8.84 0.40 2.71
N CYS A 97 -9.21 0.13 3.95
CA CYS A 97 -8.29 0.14 5.08
C CYS A 97 -8.63 -1.04 5.98
N ILE A 98 -7.61 -1.85 6.30
CA ILE A 98 -7.75 -3.01 7.20
C ILE A 98 -6.82 -2.77 8.39
N PRO A 99 -7.36 -2.43 9.58
CA PRO A 99 -6.56 -2.09 10.75
C PRO A 99 -5.55 -3.18 11.12
N GLU A 100 -5.97 -4.45 11.10
CA GLU A 100 -5.14 -5.60 11.48
C GLU A 100 -3.98 -5.80 10.50
N LEU A 101 -4.18 -5.45 9.23
CA LEU A 101 -3.14 -5.50 8.22
C LEU A 101 -2.12 -4.37 8.45
N ASN A 102 -2.60 -3.16 8.71
CA ASN A 102 -1.73 -2.03 8.99
C ASN A 102 -0.87 -2.27 10.24
N GLU A 103 -1.46 -2.84 11.28
CA GLU A 103 -0.76 -3.23 12.51
C GLU A 103 0.29 -4.29 12.23
N LYS A 104 -0.03 -5.33 11.46
CA LYS A 104 0.92 -6.39 11.09
C LYS A 104 2.16 -5.88 10.37
N PHE A 105 2.00 -4.90 9.48
CA PHE A 105 3.11 -4.32 8.70
C PHE A 105 3.70 -3.06 9.33
N LEU A 106 3.17 -2.60 10.46
CA LEU A 106 3.55 -1.35 11.14
C LEU A 106 3.51 -0.12 10.21
N ARG A 107 2.66 -0.16 9.17
CA ARG A 107 2.47 0.92 8.20
C ARG A 107 1.09 0.81 7.55
N LYS A 108 0.57 1.91 7.01
CA LYS A 108 -0.63 1.85 6.17
C LYS A 108 -0.32 1.13 4.85
N ILE A 109 -1.11 0.09 4.57
CA ILE A 109 -1.11 -0.56 3.26
C ILE A 109 -2.25 0.05 2.43
N PRO A 110 -1.96 0.75 1.32
CA PRO A 110 -2.97 1.26 0.41
C PRO A 110 -3.63 0.08 -0.31
N LEU A 111 -4.86 -0.21 0.08
CA LEU A 111 -5.68 -1.24 -0.53
C LEU A 111 -6.70 -0.60 -1.44
N GLU A 112 -6.95 -1.21 -2.59
CA GLU A 112 -8.01 -0.77 -3.49
C GLU A 112 -8.84 -1.93 -4.01
N HIS A 113 -10.14 -1.70 -4.10
CA HIS A 113 -11.09 -2.68 -4.61
C HIS A 113 -10.98 -2.82 -6.13
N TYR A 114 -10.47 -3.97 -6.58
CA TYR A 114 -10.56 -4.39 -7.97
C TYR A 114 -11.09 -5.83 -7.96
N THR A 115 -12.33 -6.01 -8.37
CA THR A 115 -12.92 -7.34 -8.48
C THR A 115 -12.19 -8.16 -9.55
N THR A 116 -11.93 -9.43 -9.26
CA THR A 116 -11.41 -10.39 -10.25
C THR A 116 -12.58 -11.00 -11.02
N LYS A 117 -12.31 -11.52 -12.22
CA LYS A 117 -13.34 -12.22 -13.01
C LYS A 117 -13.87 -13.47 -12.28
N THR A 118 -13.07 -14.04 -11.37
CA THR A 118 -13.49 -15.13 -10.49
C THR A 118 -14.34 -14.60 -9.34
N THR A 119 -15.65 -14.77 -9.48
CA THR A 119 -16.70 -14.40 -8.53
C THR A 119 -16.30 -14.76 -7.09
N SER A 120 -16.08 -13.74 -6.26
CA SER A 120 -16.10 -13.93 -4.81
C SER A 120 -17.56 -13.97 -4.40
N HIS A 121 -18.08 -15.14 -4.03
CA HIS A 121 -19.48 -15.29 -3.60
C HIS A 121 -19.65 -14.90 -2.12
N MET A 122 -20.76 -14.26 -1.78
CA MET A 122 -21.22 -14.06 -0.41
C MET A 122 -21.47 -15.44 0.19
N VAL A 123 -20.60 -15.86 1.10
CA VAL A 123 -20.83 -17.06 1.90
C VAL A 123 -21.45 -16.61 3.22
N ASN A 124 -22.68 -17.05 3.50
CA ASN A 124 -23.41 -16.75 4.74
C ASN A 124 -23.58 -15.25 5.04
N ASN A 125 -23.93 -14.44 4.03
CA ASN A 125 -24.16 -12.99 4.17
C ASN A 125 -22.93 -12.23 4.72
N LYS A 126 -21.73 -12.77 4.48
CA LYS A 126 -20.45 -12.24 4.94
C LYS A 126 -19.64 -11.78 3.74
N LEU A 127 -19.16 -10.54 3.77
CA LEU A 127 -18.37 -9.98 2.67
C LEU A 127 -17.00 -10.66 2.64
N THR A 128 -16.68 -11.38 1.57
CA THR A 128 -15.37 -12.00 1.40
C THR A 128 -14.43 -11.02 0.72
N VAL A 129 -13.31 -10.71 1.37
CA VAL A 129 -12.25 -9.83 0.88
C VAL A 129 -11.02 -10.70 0.64
N LYS A 130 -10.54 -10.76 -0.61
CA LYS A 130 -9.33 -11.52 -0.96
C LYS A 130 -8.21 -10.56 -1.35
N ILE A 131 -7.08 -10.65 -0.65
CA ILE A 131 -5.89 -9.85 -0.93
C ILE A 131 -4.95 -10.66 -1.82
N ALA A 132 -4.55 -10.07 -2.95
CA ALA A 132 -3.55 -10.67 -3.83
C ALA A 132 -2.21 -10.69 -3.11
N ASN A 133 -1.67 -11.88 -2.90
CA ASN A 133 -0.38 -12.11 -2.27
C ASN A 133 0.54 -12.87 -3.24
N TYR A 134 1.84 -12.86 -3.01
CA TYR A 134 2.79 -13.64 -3.82
C TYR A 134 2.94 -15.05 -3.26
N ALA A 135 2.89 -16.09 -4.11
CA ALA A 135 2.78 -17.51 -3.73
C ALA A 135 3.82 -17.99 -2.70
N ASN A 136 4.97 -17.32 -2.64
CA ASN A 136 6.07 -17.65 -1.75
C ASN A 136 6.24 -16.66 -0.57
N SER A 137 5.28 -15.76 -0.35
CA SER A 137 5.32 -14.80 0.75
C SER A 137 4.58 -15.38 1.97
N ASN A 138 5.28 -15.45 3.11
CA ASN A 138 4.65 -15.69 4.41
C ASN A 138 3.91 -14.45 4.95
N ALA A 139 3.78 -13.39 4.15
CA ALA A 139 3.38 -12.06 4.57
C ALA A 139 1.93 -12.02 5.10
N LEU A 140 1.05 -12.91 4.62
CA LEU A 140 -0.38 -12.86 4.94
C LEU A 140 -0.96 -14.23 5.33
N ARG A 141 -0.49 -14.80 6.45
CA ARG A 141 -1.28 -15.76 7.23
C ARG A 141 -2.25 -14.98 8.13
N VAL A 142 -3.54 -15.05 7.82
CA VAL A 142 -4.63 -14.59 8.69
C VAL A 142 -5.01 -15.81 9.53
N LYS A 143 -4.88 -15.71 10.87
CA LYS A 143 -5.36 -16.75 11.80
C LYS A 143 -6.81 -16.51 12.14
#